data_AF-A0A7W9YBV8-F1
#
_entry.id   AF-A0A7W9YBV8-F1
#
_cell.length_a   1.000
_cell.length_b   1.000
_cell.length_c   1.000
_cell.angle_alpha   90.00
_cell.angle_beta   90.00
_cell.angle_gamma   90.00
#
_symmetry.space_group_name_H-M   'P 1'
#
loop_
_entity.id
_entity.type
_entity.pdbx_description
1 polymer ?
#
loop_
_entity_poly.entity_id
_entity_poly.type
_entity_poly.pdbx_seq_one_letter_code
_entity_poly.pdbx_strand_id
1 'polypeptide(L)'
;MSDPAHRGVCPTCLDEDAEEGRDHYCRRSWACVEAVACPRHKIGLEINCSGCFRSGLFQFRSTPVGVVRLFCRDCDAIVSARRFPRRDQTDLLQVASLVGEAIGKGGSEFERIDAASRFLWSPRPEGMPYIAALGLSLPYGQRPSVAKGAAPLASLPPAWRAITTTTIANLLFQVAPKTVPLSSSVREAFRQFEQGPTEECHQAPPPTRTASVVNLRAETEYRQLARGIIQSEGWKSLPSKAGRARNRAIGKLMLRALNDE
;
A
#
# COMPACT_ATOMS: atom_id res chain seq x y z
N MET A 1 -2.44 -7.79 16.34
CA MET A 1 -3.38 -6.65 16.19
C MET A 1 -2.74 -5.61 15.30
N SER A 2 -3.50 -4.97 14.41
CA SER A 2 -3.01 -3.85 13.58
C SER A 2 -3.05 -2.52 14.34
N ASP A 3 -2.18 -1.60 13.95
CA ASP A 3 -2.13 -0.22 14.42
C ASP A 3 -3.51 0.45 14.20
N PRO A 4 -4.10 1.09 15.24
CA PRO A 4 -5.34 1.85 15.10
C PRO A 4 -5.33 2.85 13.94
N ALA A 5 -4.20 3.49 13.64
CA ALA A 5 -4.05 4.42 12.52
C ALA A 5 -4.25 3.76 11.14
N HIS A 6 -4.04 2.45 11.07
CA HIS A 6 -4.16 1.63 9.87
C HIS A 6 -5.30 0.62 9.95
N ARG A 7 -6.21 0.80 10.91
CA ARG A 7 -7.42 -0.01 11.02
C ARG A 7 -8.38 0.38 9.90
N GLY A 8 -8.43 -0.45 8.86
CA GLY A 8 -9.41 -0.28 7.81
C GLY A 8 -10.83 -0.57 8.28
N VAL A 9 -11.80 0.06 7.63
CA VAL A 9 -13.23 -0.18 7.87
C VAL A 9 -13.91 -0.66 6.60
N CYS A 10 -15.01 -1.37 6.73
CA CYS A 10 -15.87 -1.66 5.60
C CYS A 10 -16.98 -0.61 5.52
N PRO A 11 -16.97 0.27 4.51
CA PRO A 11 -17.96 1.34 4.41
C PRO A 11 -19.39 0.82 4.15
N THR A 12 -19.55 -0.34 3.50
CA THR A 12 -20.87 -0.95 3.27
C THR A 12 -21.48 -1.45 4.58
N CYS A 13 -20.68 -2.08 5.43
CA CYS A 13 -21.07 -2.42 6.80
C CYS A 13 -21.55 -1.19 7.60
N LEU A 14 -20.88 -0.04 7.44
CA LEU A 14 -21.28 1.20 8.09
C LEU A 14 -22.58 1.75 7.51
N ASP A 15 -22.77 1.70 6.19
CA ASP A 15 -24.03 2.08 5.54
C ASP A 15 -25.21 1.22 6.04
N GLU A 16 -25.03 -0.09 6.19
CA GLU A 16 -26.04 -0.99 6.77
C GLU A 16 -26.39 -0.62 8.21
N ASP A 17 -25.39 -0.30 9.05
CA ASP A 17 -25.65 0.17 10.42
C ASP A 17 -26.53 1.43 10.40
N ALA A 18 -26.26 2.34 9.46
CA ALA A 18 -27.02 3.57 9.31
C ALA A 18 -28.45 3.31 8.80
N GLU A 19 -28.64 2.37 7.88
CA GLU A 19 -29.94 1.95 7.35
C GLU A 19 -30.81 1.28 8.41
N GLU A 20 -30.19 0.55 9.34
CA GLU A 20 -30.86 -0.07 10.48
C GLU A 20 -31.03 0.89 11.67
N GLY A 21 -30.68 2.19 11.49
CA GLY A 21 -30.82 3.22 12.51
C GLY A 21 -29.84 3.10 13.68
N ARG A 22 -28.82 2.24 13.58
CA ARG A 22 -27.82 2.02 14.63
C ARG A 22 -26.65 2.98 14.51
N ASP A 23 -25.81 3.01 15.53
CA ASP A 23 -24.53 3.70 15.50
C ASP A 23 -23.53 2.97 14.59
N HIS A 24 -22.66 3.73 13.94
CA HIS A 24 -21.47 3.14 13.33
C HIS A 24 -20.59 2.54 14.42
N TYR A 25 -20.05 1.36 14.19
CA TYR A 25 -19.03 0.78 15.06
C TYR A 25 -17.95 0.03 14.28
N CYS A 26 -16.74 0.00 14.83
CA CYS A 26 -15.64 -0.77 14.29
C CYS A 26 -15.78 -2.23 14.74
N ARG A 27 -15.88 -3.15 13.79
CA ARG A 27 -15.95 -4.58 14.10
C ARG A 27 -14.59 -5.04 14.63
N ARG A 28 -14.61 -5.93 15.63
CA ARG A 28 -13.37 -6.48 16.22
C ARG A 28 -12.49 -7.18 15.17
N SER A 29 -13.11 -7.90 14.23
CA SER A 29 -12.40 -8.61 13.16
C SER A 29 -11.57 -7.69 12.28
N TRP A 30 -11.93 -6.41 12.13
CA TRP A 30 -11.15 -5.45 11.33
C TRP A 30 -9.81 -5.06 11.97
N ALA A 31 -9.64 -5.32 13.27
CA ALA A 31 -8.40 -5.02 13.98
C ALA A 31 -7.33 -6.12 13.83
N CYS A 32 -7.68 -7.27 13.27
CA CYS A 32 -6.71 -8.33 13.01
C CYS A 32 -5.72 -7.94 11.89
N VAL A 33 -4.53 -8.53 11.88
CA VAL A 33 -3.44 -8.10 10.97
C VAL A 33 -3.68 -8.61 9.54
N GLU A 34 -4.26 -9.80 9.43
CA GLU A 34 -4.71 -10.47 8.22
C GLU A 34 -6.01 -9.88 7.66
N ALA A 35 -6.76 -9.11 8.46
CA ALA A 35 -8.01 -8.48 8.03
C ALA A 35 -7.71 -7.34 7.03
N VAL A 36 -7.79 -7.68 5.75
CA VAL A 36 -7.52 -6.77 4.61
C VAL A 36 -8.76 -6.55 3.73
N ALA A 37 -9.78 -7.40 3.87
CA ALA A 37 -11.07 -7.28 3.21
C ALA A 37 -12.22 -7.64 4.18
N CYS A 38 -13.41 -7.13 3.90
CA CYS A 38 -14.61 -7.45 4.65
C CYS A 38 -15.13 -8.84 4.23
N PRO A 39 -15.30 -9.80 5.16
CA PRO A 39 -15.81 -11.13 4.82
C PRO A 39 -17.27 -11.11 4.35
N ARG A 40 -18.07 -10.13 4.82
CA ARG A 40 -19.49 -9.99 4.47
C ARG A 40 -19.67 -9.38 3.08
N HIS A 41 -18.98 -8.28 2.79
CA HIS A 41 -19.17 -7.50 1.56
C HIS A 41 -18.13 -7.74 0.49
N LYS A 42 -17.08 -8.51 0.78
CA LYS A 42 -16.01 -8.88 -0.17
C LYS A 42 -15.31 -7.68 -0.80
N ILE A 43 -15.19 -6.59 -0.06
CA ILE A 43 -14.46 -5.38 -0.47
C ILE A 43 -13.25 -5.16 0.44
N GLY A 44 -12.21 -4.52 -0.08
CA GLY A 44 -11.03 -4.15 0.71
C GLY A 44 -11.42 -3.24 1.89
N LEU A 45 -10.77 -3.42 3.04
CA LEU A 45 -10.95 -2.51 4.17
C LEU A 45 -10.26 -1.19 3.89
N GLU A 46 -10.94 -0.08 4.15
CA GLU A 46 -10.53 1.25 3.72
C GLU A 46 -10.07 2.12 4.88
N ILE A 47 -9.01 2.88 4.65
CA ILE A 47 -8.54 3.97 5.52
C ILE A 47 -8.59 5.33 4.81
N ASN A 48 -9.08 5.34 3.57
CA ASN A 48 -9.14 6.54 2.74
C ASN A 48 -10.55 7.06 2.70
N CYS A 49 -10.73 8.37 2.85
CA CYS A 49 -12.02 8.98 2.62
C CYS A 49 -12.41 8.85 1.15
N SER A 50 -13.63 8.39 0.87
CA SER A 50 -14.16 8.36 -0.49
C SER A 50 -14.37 9.77 -1.07
N GLY A 51 -14.60 10.78 -0.25
CA GLY A 51 -14.79 12.16 -0.71
C GLY A 51 -13.51 12.89 -1.10
N CYS A 52 -12.53 12.94 -0.18
CA CYS A 52 -11.31 13.73 -0.36
C CYS A 52 -10.05 12.87 -0.62
N PHE A 53 -10.17 11.55 -0.65
CA PHE A 53 -9.10 10.58 -0.91
C PHE A 53 -7.92 10.57 0.08
N ARG A 54 -7.96 11.43 1.11
CA ARG A 54 -6.95 11.44 2.18
C ARG A 54 -7.06 10.17 3.01
N SER A 55 -5.90 9.59 3.29
CA SER A 55 -5.73 8.46 4.21
C SER A 55 -5.66 8.94 5.65
N GLY A 56 -6.21 8.18 6.59
CA GLY A 56 -5.98 8.42 8.01
C GLY A 56 -7.10 7.91 8.90
N LEU A 57 -7.04 8.36 10.16
CA LEU A 57 -8.04 8.04 11.17
C LEU A 57 -9.36 8.73 10.88
N PHE A 58 -10.41 7.93 10.80
CA PHE A 58 -11.77 8.44 10.88
C PHE A 58 -12.17 8.70 12.34
N GLN A 59 -13.06 9.66 12.55
CA GLN A 59 -13.50 10.09 13.88
C GLN A 59 -14.97 9.78 14.10
N PHE A 60 -15.30 9.19 15.25
CA PHE A 60 -16.70 9.07 15.67
C PHE A 60 -17.22 10.43 16.13
N ARG A 61 -18.37 10.84 15.60
CA ARG A 61 -19.09 12.05 16.03
C ARG A 61 -20.58 11.79 16.09
N SER A 62 -21.25 12.40 17.05
CA SER A 62 -22.71 12.39 17.13
C SER A 62 -23.29 13.30 16.05
N THR A 63 -24.36 12.82 15.41
CA THR A 63 -25.16 13.59 14.46
C THR A 63 -26.26 14.36 15.19
N PRO A 64 -26.91 15.35 14.55
CA PRO A 64 -28.03 16.08 15.15
C PRO A 64 -29.21 15.20 15.58
N VAL A 65 -29.39 14.02 14.97
CA VAL A 65 -30.45 13.06 15.31
C VAL A 65 -30.05 12.07 16.41
N GLY A 66 -28.92 12.32 17.10
CA GLY A 66 -28.50 11.57 18.29
C GLY A 66 -27.70 10.29 18.01
N VAL A 67 -27.52 9.91 16.75
CA VAL A 67 -26.76 8.71 16.36
C VAL A 67 -25.30 9.03 16.06
N VAL A 68 -24.38 8.12 16.37
CA VAL A 68 -22.95 8.25 16.16
C VAL A 68 -22.57 7.73 14.78
N ARG A 69 -21.82 8.53 14.02
CA ARG A 69 -21.32 8.19 12.68
C ARG A 69 -19.81 8.35 12.63
N LEU A 70 -19.21 7.65 11.68
CA LEU A 70 -17.78 7.73 11.42
C LEU A 70 -17.52 8.77 10.33
N PHE A 71 -16.71 9.77 10.62
CA PHE A 71 -16.44 10.93 9.76
C PHE A 71 -14.98 10.98 9.32
N CYS A 72 -14.76 11.48 8.10
CA CYS A 72 -13.44 11.94 7.67
C CYS A 72 -13.03 13.17 8.48
N ARG A 73 -11.82 13.15 9.05
CA ARG A 73 -11.28 14.30 9.81
C ARG A 73 -11.01 15.52 8.93
N ASP A 74 -10.70 15.31 7.64
CA ASP A 74 -10.25 16.39 6.75
C ASP A 74 -11.39 17.10 6.01
N CYS A 75 -12.47 16.38 5.68
CA CYS A 75 -13.57 16.94 4.88
C CYS A 75 -14.95 16.77 5.51
N ASP A 76 -15.01 16.25 6.74
CA ASP A 76 -16.23 16.03 7.51
C ASP A 76 -17.31 15.22 6.77
N ALA A 77 -16.93 14.46 5.76
CA ALA A 77 -17.82 13.53 5.10
C ALA A 77 -18.02 12.29 5.96
N ILE A 78 -19.27 11.83 6.07
CA ILE A 78 -19.58 10.52 6.64
C ILE A 78 -18.94 9.43 5.76
N VAL A 79 -18.28 8.47 6.39
CA VAL A 79 -17.70 7.31 5.72
C VAL A 79 -18.84 6.44 5.18
N SER A 80 -18.88 6.27 3.85
CA SER A 80 -19.94 5.57 3.15
C SER A 80 -19.45 4.93 1.85
N ALA A 81 -20.05 3.81 1.48
CA ALA A 81 -19.75 3.07 0.25
C ALA A 81 -20.47 3.67 -0.97
N ARG A 82 -21.52 4.47 -0.75
CA ARG A 82 -22.41 4.98 -1.80
C ARG A 82 -21.73 5.84 -2.87
N ARG A 83 -20.54 6.38 -2.60
CA ARG A 83 -19.83 7.27 -3.54
C ARG A 83 -19.07 6.56 -4.65
N PHE A 84 -18.61 5.32 -4.44
CA PHE A 84 -17.75 4.62 -5.41
C PHE A 84 -18.05 3.12 -5.45
N PRO A 85 -18.06 2.50 -6.63
CA PRO A 85 -18.06 1.06 -6.71
C PRO A 85 -16.71 0.51 -6.21
N ARG A 86 -16.76 -0.52 -5.36
CA ARG A 86 -15.57 -1.29 -4.96
C ARG A 86 -15.46 -2.55 -5.80
N ARG A 87 -14.22 -2.95 -6.07
CA ARG A 87 -13.94 -4.24 -6.69
C ARG A 87 -14.19 -5.36 -5.68
N ASP A 88 -14.75 -6.46 -6.16
CA ASP A 88 -14.80 -7.72 -5.40
C ASP A 88 -13.38 -8.24 -5.10
N GLN A 89 -13.18 -8.69 -3.86
CA GLN A 89 -11.92 -9.14 -3.28
C GLN A 89 -12.04 -10.58 -2.74
N THR A 90 -12.88 -11.42 -3.34
CA THR A 90 -13.06 -12.83 -2.92
C THR A 90 -11.73 -13.58 -2.88
N ASP A 91 -10.90 -13.44 -3.93
CA ASP A 91 -9.58 -14.09 -4.00
C ASP A 91 -8.67 -13.67 -2.83
N LEU A 92 -8.75 -12.40 -2.41
CA LEU A 92 -7.98 -11.88 -1.28
C LEU A 92 -8.50 -12.40 0.06
N LEU A 93 -9.81 -12.60 0.21
CA LEU A 93 -10.39 -13.19 1.42
C LEU A 93 -9.94 -14.62 1.63
N GLN A 94 -9.86 -15.42 0.57
CA GLN A 94 -9.37 -16.80 0.67
C GLN A 94 -7.93 -16.85 1.18
N VAL A 95 -7.08 -15.97 0.64
CA VAL A 95 -5.68 -15.80 1.08
C VAL A 95 -5.59 -15.31 2.52
N ALA A 96 -6.40 -14.31 2.89
CA ALA A 96 -6.43 -13.78 4.24
C ALA A 96 -6.90 -14.82 5.27
N SER A 97 -7.88 -15.67 4.90
CA SER A 97 -8.35 -16.79 5.73
C SER A 97 -7.22 -17.79 5.97
N LEU A 98 -6.52 -18.20 4.92
CA LEU A 98 -5.40 -19.14 5.03
C LEU A 98 -4.30 -18.63 5.97
N VAL A 99 -3.91 -17.37 5.80
CA VAL A 99 -2.91 -16.73 6.69
C VAL A 99 -3.47 -16.57 8.10
N GLY A 100 -4.74 -16.20 8.25
CA GLY A 100 -5.42 -16.07 9.54
C GLY A 100 -5.50 -17.37 10.32
N GLU A 101 -5.79 -18.48 9.66
CA GLU A 101 -5.80 -19.82 10.27
C GLU A 101 -4.41 -20.20 10.78
N ALA A 102 -3.37 -19.97 9.97
CA ALA A 102 -1.99 -20.25 10.37
C ALA A 102 -1.54 -19.36 11.54
N ILE A 103 -1.94 -18.08 11.57
CA ILE A 103 -1.72 -17.19 12.72
C ILE A 103 -2.48 -17.70 13.96
N GLY A 104 -3.73 -18.13 13.80
CA GLY A 104 -4.58 -18.60 14.89
C GLY A 104 -4.10 -19.92 15.52
N LYS A 105 -3.54 -20.82 14.70
CA LYS A 105 -2.91 -22.07 15.17
C LYS A 105 -1.62 -21.81 15.98
N GLY A 106 -0.88 -20.76 15.64
CA GLY A 106 0.38 -20.43 16.28
C GLY A 106 1.54 -21.36 15.86
N GLY A 107 2.57 -21.45 16.71
CA GLY A 107 3.72 -22.33 16.49
C GLY A 107 4.58 -21.94 15.28
N SER A 108 5.17 -22.95 14.63
CA SER A 108 6.13 -22.74 13.54
C SER A 108 5.54 -22.05 12.32
N GLU A 109 4.25 -22.22 12.02
CA GLU A 109 3.61 -21.52 10.90
C GLU A 109 3.52 -20.01 11.16
N PHE A 110 3.16 -19.62 12.39
CA PHE A 110 3.14 -18.23 12.81
C PHE A 110 4.54 -17.60 12.73
N GLU A 111 5.57 -18.29 13.22
CA GLU A 111 6.96 -17.82 13.14
C GLU A 111 7.42 -17.62 11.70
N ARG A 112 7.07 -18.53 10.79
CA ARG A 112 7.40 -18.41 9.36
C ARG A 112 6.65 -17.26 8.68
N ILE A 113 5.40 -16.99 9.06
CA ILE A 113 4.65 -15.81 8.57
C ILE A 113 5.32 -14.53 9.03
N ASP A 114 5.76 -14.48 10.29
CA ASP A 114 6.46 -13.34 10.87
C ASP A 114 7.84 -13.13 10.20
N ALA A 115 8.60 -14.20 10.00
CA ALA A 115 9.86 -14.19 9.25
C ALA A 115 9.67 -13.73 7.80
N ALA A 116 8.68 -14.27 7.08
CA ALA A 116 8.35 -13.88 5.72
C ALA A 116 7.94 -12.41 5.64
N SER A 117 7.15 -11.93 6.61
CA SER A 117 6.79 -10.52 6.72
C SER A 117 8.03 -9.64 6.86
N ARG A 118 8.95 -9.97 7.78
CA ARG A 118 10.20 -9.21 7.97
C ARG A 118 11.11 -9.28 6.74
N PHE A 119 11.24 -10.44 6.11
CA PHE A 119 12.01 -10.62 4.88
C PHE A 119 11.51 -9.69 3.77
N LEU A 120 10.20 -9.69 3.50
CA LEU A 120 9.60 -8.88 2.44
C LEU A 120 9.83 -7.38 2.62
N TRP A 121 9.90 -6.93 3.87
CA TRP A 121 10.12 -5.53 4.24
C TRP A 121 11.58 -5.22 4.60
N SER A 122 12.48 -6.20 4.52
CA SER A 122 13.91 -6.00 4.72
C SER A 122 14.54 -5.30 3.51
N PRO A 123 15.51 -4.38 3.72
CA PRO A 123 16.16 -3.67 2.63
C PRO A 123 17.04 -4.62 1.82
N ARG A 124 16.99 -4.50 0.50
CA ARG A 124 17.98 -5.10 -0.39
C ARG A 124 19.25 -4.24 -0.48
N PRO A 125 20.37 -4.76 -1.04
CA PRO A 125 21.59 -3.97 -1.27
C PRO A 125 21.34 -2.67 -2.06
N GLU A 126 20.38 -2.68 -2.98
CA GLU A 126 19.98 -1.52 -3.79
C GLU A 126 19.07 -0.53 -3.03
N GLY A 127 18.76 -0.79 -1.75
CA GLY A 127 18.07 0.11 -0.83
C GLY A 127 16.54 -0.05 -0.75
N MET A 128 15.91 -0.69 -1.73
CA MET A 128 14.47 -0.96 -1.72
C MET A 128 14.16 -2.28 -1.00
N PRO A 129 13.03 -2.41 -0.29
CA PRO A 129 12.65 -3.66 0.34
C PRO A 129 12.29 -4.71 -0.72
N TYR A 130 12.45 -5.99 -0.37
CA TYR A 130 12.19 -7.11 -1.28
C TYR A 130 10.84 -7.00 -1.99
N ILE A 131 9.77 -6.69 -1.26
CA ILE A 131 8.40 -6.58 -1.78
C ILE A 131 8.26 -5.59 -2.96
N ALA A 132 9.08 -4.53 -2.99
CA ALA A 132 9.04 -3.53 -4.05
C ALA A 132 9.71 -4.00 -5.36
N ALA A 133 10.55 -5.04 -5.29
CA ALA A 133 11.29 -5.56 -6.42
C ALA A 133 10.67 -6.82 -7.05
N LEU A 134 9.50 -7.27 -6.57
CA LEU A 134 8.84 -8.48 -7.03
C LEU A 134 7.99 -8.31 -8.30
N GLY A 135 8.02 -7.13 -8.94
CA GLY A 135 7.20 -6.83 -10.12
C GLY A 135 5.69 -6.85 -9.84
N LEU A 136 5.29 -6.72 -8.58
CA LEU A 136 3.89 -6.71 -8.16
C LEU A 136 3.23 -5.37 -8.52
N SER A 137 1.93 -5.40 -8.79
CA SER A 137 1.10 -4.19 -8.86
C SER A 137 0.97 -3.60 -7.46
N LEU A 138 1.85 -2.64 -7.12
CA LEU A 138 1.89 -2.02 -5.79
C LEU A 138 0.67 -1.12 -5.55
N PRO A 139 0.29 -0.90 -4.28
CA PRO A 139 -0.84 -0.03 -3.95
C PRO A 139 -0.50 1.41 -4.30
N TYR A 140 -1.51 2.19 -4.65
CA TYR A 140 -1.36 3.62 -4.86
C TYR A 140 -0.94 4.34 -3.57
N GLY A 141 -0.20 5.43 -3.73
CA GLY A 141 0.25 6.28 -2.64
C GLY A 141 1.70 6.03 -2.24
N GLN A 142 2.11 6.68 -1.15
CA GLN A 142 3.47 6.57 -0.65
C GLN A 142 3.70 5.17 -0.05
N ARG A 143 4.87 4.59 -0.34
CA ARG A 143 5.28 3.35 0.31
C ARG A 143 5.54 3.61 1.80
N PRO A 144 5.00 2.77 2.70
CA PRO A 144 5.30 2.83 4.12
C PRO A 144 6.80 2.67 4.38
N SER A 145 7.31 3.44 5.33
CA SER A 145 8.59 3.14 5.97
C SER A 145 8.31 2.11 7.06
N VAL A 146 9.02 0.98 7.02
CA VAL A 146 8.96 -0.03 8.09
C VAL A 146 10.29 0.05 8.84
N ALA A 147 10.22 0.44 10.11
CA ALA A 147 11.40 0.53 10.96
C ALA A 147 12.02 -0.86 11.15
N LYS A 148 13.35 -0.92 11.27
CA LYS A 148 14.07 -2.16 11.57
C LYS A 148 13.55 -2.75 12.88
N GLY A 149 13.15 -4.02 12.86
CA GLY A 149 12.59 -4.71 14.03
C GLY A 149 11.09 -4.48 14.28
N ALA A 150 10.42 -3.62 13.51
CA ALA A 150 8.96 -3.49 13.58
C ALA A 150 8.27 -4.76 13.05
N ALA A 151 7.05 -5.04 13.54
CA ALA A 151 6.18 -6.09 13.01
C ALA A 151 5.40 -5.52 11.80
N PRO A 152 5.80 -5.83 10.54
CA PRO A 152 5.30 -5.10 9.39
C PRO A 152 3.78 -5.26 9.21
N LEU A 153 3.25 -6.49 9.34
CA LEU A 153 1.81 -6.73 9.26
C LEU A 153 0.99 -5.98 10.32
N ALA A 154 1.58 -5.54 11.43
CA ALA A 154 0.88 -4.73 12.42
C ALA A 154 0.87 -3.24 12.05
N SER A 155 1.95 -2.72 11.43
CA SER A 155 2.14 -1.29 11.17
C SER A 155 1.72 -0.84 9.77
N LEU A 156 1.39 -1.76 8.86
CA LEU A 156 1.09 -1.43 7.47
C LEU A 156 -0.37 -1.00 7.25
N PRO A 157 -0.62 -0.04 6.34
CA PRO A 157 -1.95 0.23 5.80
C PRO A 157 -2.61 -1.01 5.18
N PRO A 158 -3.96 -1.13 5.17
CA PRO A 158 -4.65 -2.33 4.66
C PRO A 158 -4.24 -2.75 3.25
N ALA A 159 -4.03 -1.80 2.33
CA ALA A 159 -3.64 -2.12 0.96
C ALA A 159 -2.23 -2.74 0.87
N TRP A 160 -1.29 -2.25 1.71
CA TRP A 160 0.05 -2.83 1.81
C TRP A 160 0.05 -4.16 2.58
N ARG A 161 -0.82 -4.30 3.59
CA ARG A 161 -1.08 -5.59 4.25
C ARG A 161 -1.63 -6.61 3.28
N ALA A 162 -2.54 -6.23 2.38
CA ALA A 162 -3.12 -7.12 1.37
C ALA A 162 -2.03 -7.72 0.47
N ILE A 163 -1.14 -6.89 -0.09
CA ILE A 163 -0.05 -7.38 -0.95
C ILE A 163 0.95 -8.21 -0.14
N THR A 164 1.29 -7.79 1.08
CA THR A 164 2.20 -8.54 1.94
C THR A 164 1.62 -9.93 2.25
N THR A 165 0.35 -9.99 2.63
CA THR A 165 -0.38 -11.24 2.95
C THR A 165 -0.43 -12.18 1.74
N THR A 166 -0.77 -11.65 0.56
CA THR A 166 -0.74 -12.41 -0.69
C THR A 166 0.64 -12.93 -1.04
N THR A 167 1.68 -12.12 -0.81
CA THR A 167 3.05 -12.52 -1.11
C THR A 167 3.53 -13.59 -0.14
N ILE A 168 3.19 -13.49 1.15
CA ILE A 168 3.45 -14.52 2.16
C ILE A 168 2.75 -15.82 1.78
N ALA A 169 1.49 -15.77 1.35
CA ALA A 169 0.78 -16.97 0.94
C ALA A 169 1.38 -17.66 -0.29
N ASN A 170 1.88 -16.89 -1.26
CA ASN A 170 2.62 -17.44 -2.41
C ASN A 170 3.98 -18.02 -1.99
N LEU A 171 4.67 -17.37 -1.05
CA LEU A 171 5.97 -17.78 -0.56
C LEU A 171 5.90 -19.08 0.25
N LEU A 172 4.96 -19.17 1.19
CA LEU A 172 4.85 -20.27 2.17
C LEU A 172 3.92 -21.40 1.73
N PHE A 173 2.76 -21.04 1.17
CA PHE A 173 1.69 -22.00 0.85
C PHE A 173 1.54 -22.24 -0.66
N GLN A 174 2.34 -21.57 -1.49
CA GLN A 174 2.28 -21.66 -2.95
C GLN A 174 0.90 -21.29 -3.52
N VAL A 175 0.12 -20.49 -2.78
CA VAL A 175 -1.16 -19.95 -3.24
C VAL A 175 -0.90 -18.60 -3.90
N ALA A 176 -1.02 -18.55 -5.23
CA ALA A 176 -0.89 -17.33 -6.01
C ALA A 176 -2.26 -16.91 -6.57
N PRO A 177 -3.00 -15.99 -5.92
CA PRO A 177 -4.22 -15.44 -6.52
C PRO A 177 -3.83 -14.60 -7.75
N LYS A 178 -3.95 -15.14 -8.97
CA LYS A 178 -3.75 -14.45 -10.26
C LYS A 178 -2.46 -13.58 -10.36
N THR A 179 -1.47 -13.84 -9.50
CA THR A 179 -0.23 -13.09 -9.36
C THR A 179 0.89 -13.87 -10.00
N VAL A 180 1.89 -13.15 -10.50
CA VAL A 180 3.09 -13.76 -11.08
C VAL A 180 3.73 -14.66 -10.01
N PRO A 181 4.02 -15.94 -10.31
CA PRO A 181 4.75 -16.82 -9.41
C PRO A 181 6.06 -16.16 -8.96
N LEU A 182 6.38 -16.23 -7.67
CA LEU A 182 7.66 -15.74 -7.18
C LEU A 182 8.80 -16.53 -7.80
N SER A 183 9.85 -15.84 -8.24
CA SER A 183 11.04 -16.47 -8.82
C SER A 183 11.72 -17.39 -7.80
N SER A 184 12.43 -18.40 -8.30
CA SER A 184 13.26 -19.29 -7.48
C SER A 184 14.28 -18.50 -6.63
N SER A 185 14.85 -17.43 -7.20
CA SER A 185 15.79 -16.55 -6.51
C SER A 185 15.22 -15.89 -5.25
N VAL A 186 13.94 -15.50 -5.27
CA VAL A 186 13.27 -14.89 -4.10
C VAL A 186 13.05 -15.94 -3.01
N ARG A 187 12.69 -17.17 -3.39
CA ARG A 187 12.50 -18.28 -2.46
C ARG A 187 13.82 -18.71 -1.82
N GLU A 188 14.92 -18.68 -2.57
CA GLU A 188 16.28 -18.93 -2.04
C GLU A 188 16.69 -17.84 -1.05
N ALA A 189 16.52 -16.56 -1.41
CA ALA A 189 16.83 -15.45 -0.51
C ALA A 189 16.03 -15.51 0.79
N PHE A 190 14.77 -15.96 0.73
CA PHE A 190 13.98 -16.18 1.94
C PHE A 190 14.53 -17.35 2.79
N ARG A 191 14.93 -18.46 2.19
CA ARG A 191 15.55 -19.59 2.91
C ARG A 191 16.85 -19.17 3.60
N GLN A 192 17.68 -18.38 2.93
CA GLN A 192 18.89 -17.78 3.53
C GLN A 192 18.54 -16.84 4.69
N PHE A 193 17.47 -16.05 4.56
CA PHE A 193 16.99 -15.19 5.63
C PHE A 193 16.49 -15.99 6.85
N GLU A 194 15.79 -17.11 6.64
CA GLU A 194 15.33 -18.01 7.70
C GLU A 194 16.50 -18.67 8.45
N GLN A 195 17.61 -18.96 7.78
CA GLN A 195 18.80 -19.59 8.36
C GLN A 195 19.64 -18.64 9.22
N GLY A 196 19.36 -17.33 9.20
CA GLY A 196 20.18 -16.32 9.86
C GLY A 196 21.52 -16.10 9.12
N PRO A 197 22.38 -15.18 9.60
CA PRO A 197 23.67 -14.97 8.99
C PRO A 197 24.47 -16.28 9.01
N THR A 198 24.74 -16.84 7.84
CA THR A 198 25.73 -17.90 7.67
C THR A 198 27.08 -17.28 8.06
N GLU A 199 27.70 -17.78 9.13
CA GLU A 199 29.13 -17.51 9.35
C GLU A 199 29.89 -18.10 8.16
N GLU A 200 30.16 -17.26 7.16
CA GLU A 200 31.35 -17.24 6.33
C GLU A 200 31.15 -16.22 5.20
N CYS A 201 31.72 -15.03 5.40
CA CYS A 201 32.28 -14.28 4.30
C CYS A 201 33.37 -13.40 4.86
N HIS A 202 34.61 -13.64 4.43
CA HIS A 202 35.71 -12.70 4.58
C HIS A 202 35.19 -11.30 4.27
N GLN A 203 35.23 -10.42 5.26
CA GLN A 203 34.92 -9.01 5.08
C GLN A 203 35.96 -8.43 4.13
N ALA A 204 35.66 -8.43 2.83
CA ALA A 204 36.19 -7.40 1.97
C ALA A 204 35.64 -6.07 2.53
N PRO A 205 36.50 -5.05 2.75
CA PRO A 205 36.03 -3.77 3.27
C PRO A 205 34.92 -3.25 2.34
N PRO A 206 33.87 -2.63 2.91
CA PRO A 206 32.76 -2.13 2.10
C PRO A 206 33.35 -1.18 1.05
N PRO A 207 32.95 -1.28 -0.24
CA PRO A 207 33.31 -0.26 -1.20
C PRO A 207 32.79 1.06 -0.65
N THR A 208 33.70 2.02 -0.49
CA THR A 208 33.40 3.39 -0.10
C THR A 208 32.23 3.86 -0.94
N ARG A 209 31.05 3.98 -0.32
CA ARG A 209 29.86 4.55 -0.94
C ARG A 209 30.20 5.99 -1.31
N THR A 210 30.58 6.23 -2.55
CA THR A 210 30.33 7.51 -3.18
C THR A 210 28.83 7.68 -3.15
N ALA A 211 28.34 8.52 -2.23
CA ALA A 211 27.00 9.05 -2.32
C ALA A 211 26.86 9.61 -3.74
N SER A 212 26.01 9.01 -4.56
CA SER A 212 25.50 9.72 -5.73
C SER A 212 24.71 10.88 -5.15
N VAL A 213 25.39 12.02 -5.03
CA VAL A 213 24.75 13.30 -4.83
C VAL A 213 23.79 13.42 -6.00
N VAL A 214 22.51 13.17 -5.75
CA VAL A 214 21.46 13.58 -6.66
C VAL A 214 21.58 15.09 -6.68
N ASN A 215 22.23 15.62 -7.71
CA ASN A 215 22.29 17.05 -7.96
C ASN A 215 20.87 17.50 -8.25
N LEU A 216 20.14 17.84 -7.20
CA LEU A 216 18.82 18.45 -7.31
C LEU A 216 19.03 19.79 -8.01
N ARG A 217 18.42 19.94 -9.19
CA ARG A 217 18.35 21.21 -9.89
C ARG A 217 17.77 22.28 -8.96
N ALA A 218 18.31 23.48 -9.02
CA ALA A 218 17.80 24.58 -8.21
C ALA A 218 16.34 24.87 -8.57
N GLU A 219 15.52 25.31 -7.63
CA GLU A 219 14.11 25.64 -7.89
C GLU A 219 13.94 26.67 -9.02
N THR A 220 14.92 27.56 -9.17
CA THR A 220 15.00 28.54 -10.27
C THR A 220 15.08 27.88 -11.65
N GLU A 221 15.82 26.77 -11.78
CA GLU A 221 15.94 26.01 -13.02
C GLU A 221 14.61 25.33 -13.36
N TYR A 222 13.93 24.74 -12.37
CA TYR A 222 12.59 24.18 -12.56
C TYR A 222 11.58 25.25 -13.02
N ARG A 223 11.63 26.45 -12.45
CA ARG A 223 10.77 27.58 -12.87
C ARG A 223 11.09 28.03 -14.30
N GLN A 224 12.37 28.05 -14.68
CA GLN A 224 12.80 28.42 -16.04
C GLN A 224 12.35 27.38 -17.07
N LEU A 225 12.50 26.09 -16.76
CA LEU A 225 12.02 24.98 -17.59
C LEU A 225 10.50 25.03 -17.76
N ALA A 226 9.76 25.25 -16.67
CA ALA A 226 8.31 25.40 -16.74
C ALA A 226 7.87 26.57 -17.63
N ARG A 227 8.56 27.72 -17.54
CA ARG A 227 8.32 28.87 -18.41
C ARG A 227 8.62 28.55 -19.88
N GLY A 228 9.74 27.88 -20.16
CA GLY A 228 10.11 27.46 -21.51
C GLY A 228 9.09 26.51 -22.13
N ILE A 229 8.58 25.55 -21.35
CA ILE A 229 7.51 24.64 -21.80
C ILE A 229 6.25 25.44 -22.16
N ILE A 230 5.79 26.34 -21.29
CA ILE A 230 4.57 27.13 -21.50
C ILE A 230 4.68 28.05 -22.73
N GLN A 231 5.87 28.57 -23.00
CA GLN A 231 6.13 29.46 -24.14
C GLN A 231 6.35 28.72 -25.47
N SER A 232 6.54 27.39 -25.43
CA SER A 232 6.82 26.58 -26.63
C SER A 232 5.64 26.47 -27.59
N GLU A 233 5.92 26.33 -28.90
CA GLU A 233 4.91 26.01 -29.92
C GLU A 233 4.20 24.68 -29.66
N GLY A 234 4.89 23.75 -29.00
CA GLY A 234 4.31 22.49 -28.53
C GLY A 234 3.19 22.68 -27.49
N TRP A 235 3.29 23.70 -26.64
CA TRP A 235 2.25 24.05 -25.68
C TRP A 235 1.05 24.73 -26.34
N LYS A 236 1.30 25.62 -27.31
CA LYS A 236 0.25 26.30 -28.08
C LYS A 236 -0.56 25.33 -28.95
N SER A 237 0.05 24.24 -29.41
CA SER A 237 -0.58 23.19 -30.22
C SER A 237 -1.27 22.09 -29.40
N LEU A 238 -1.41 22.24 -28.07
CA LEU A 238 -2.05 21.23 -27.23
C LEU A 238 -3.55 21.09 -27.55
N PRO A 239 -4.10 19.86 -27.56
CA PRO A 239 -5.53 19.62 -27.80
C PRO A 239 -6.41 20.40 -26.82
N SER A 240 -7.39 21.17 -27.29
CA SER A 240 -8.21 22.07 -26.46
C SER A 240 -9.03 21.37 -25.38
N LYS A 241 -9.43 20.12 -25.61
CA LYS A 241 -10.20 19.31 -24.65
C LYS A 241 -9.28 18.58 -23.67
N ALA A 242 -9.59 18.67 -22.37
CA ALA A 242 -8.93 17.88 -21.34
C ALA A 242 -9.14 16.37 -21.59
N GLY A 243 -8.09 15.57 -21.46
CA GLY A 243 -8.17 14.13 -21.71
C GLY A 243 -6.81 13.45 -21.89
N ARG A 244 -6.85 12.13 -22.10
CA ARG A 244 -5.65 11.27 -22.18
C ARG A 244 -4.66 11.71 -23.26
N ALA A 245 -5.15 12.21 -24.40
CA ALA A 245 -4.31 12.71 -25.49
C ALA A 245 -3.56 13.99 -25.10
N ARG A 246 -4.24 14.95 -24.46
CA ARG A 246 -3.63 16.20 -23.96
C ARG A 246 -2.58 15.90 -22.88
N ASN A 247 -2.87 15.01 -21.94
CA ASN A 247 -1.93 14.62 -20.88
C ASN A 247 -0.67 13.95 -21.44
N ARG A 248 -0.80 13.09 -22.47
CA ARG A 248 0.35 12.49 -23.16
C ARG A 248 1.20 13.54 -23.89
N ALA A 249 0.56 14.54 -24.52
CA ALA A 249 1.28 15.61 -25.19
C ALA A 249 2.05 16.49 -24.20
N ILE A 250 1.45 16.83 -23.06
CA ILE A 250 2.12 17.54 -21.96
C ILE A 250 3.32 16.73 -21.43
N GLY A 251 3.15 15.42 -21.20
CA GLY A 251 4.24 14.55 -20.74
C GLY A 251 5.42 14.50 -21.72
N LYS A 252 5.15 14.52 -23.03
CA LYS A 252 6.21 14.59 -24.05
C LYS A 252 6.96 15.92 -24.03
N LEU A 253 6.29 17.04 -23.76
CA LEU A 253 6.94 18.36 -23.63
C LEU A 253 7.83 18.41 -22.40
N MET A 254 7.38 17.87 -21.27
CA MET A 254 8.19 17.76 -20.05
C MET A 254 9.43 16.90 -20.27
N LEU A 255 9.28 15.75 -20.93
CA LEU A 255 10.41 14.85 -21.19
C LEU A 255 11.45 15.49 -22.11
N ARG A 256 11.03 16.23 -23.15
CA ARG A 256 11.96 16.98 -24.02
C ARG A 256 12.71 18.06 -23.26
N ALA A 257 11.99 18.89 -22.50
CA ALA A 257 12.61 19.94 -21.70
C ALA A 257 13.61 19.41 -20.66
N LEU A 258 13.45 18.16 -20.20
CA LEU A 258 14.39 17.52 -19.29
C LEU A 258 15.62 16.92 -19.99
N ASN A 259 15.51 16.58 -21.28
CA ASN A 259 16.52 15.88 -22.06
C ASN A 259 17.31 16.78 -23.04
N ASP A 260 16.84 18.01 -23.32
CA ASP A 260 17.52 18.97 -24.20
C ASP A 260 18.69 19.70 -23.49
N GLU A 261 19.49 18.98 -22.69
CA GLU A 261 20.83 19.41 -22.21
C GLU A 261 21.94 18.83 -23.10
#